data_AF-A0A349L6P1-F1
#
_entry.id   AF-A0A349L6P1-F1
#
_cell.length_a   1.000
_cell.length_b   1.000
_cell.length_c   1.000
_cell.angle_alpha   90.00
_cell.angle_beta   90.00
_cell.angle_gamma   90.00
#
_symmetry.space_group_name_H-M   'P 1'
#
loop_
_entity.id
_entity.type
_entity.pdbx_description
1 polymer ?
#
loop_
_entity_poly.entity_id
_entity_poly.type
_entity_poly.pdbx_seq_one_letter_code
_entity_poly.pdbx_strand_id
1 'polypeptide(L)'
;MRLAGRGAAPLVPLLLVPLVLAMTGAGAQGAPATRAASAQEIASFDAFRRQGLGVDGGGPATFEIRREGGRWRVDASVDGLASRRLRGLCRMDRAAFHYDGRNWSASGAAAPLAWLAGAGACAAPAAPVRLVPGAPDATIAGLLEQQARLLLRARLLFAGNTACAALRSRDFTLTAIDYGVAGAGADALALYALVFHGGRGVARVWVKNTGRELSAWSVACAPA
;
A
#
# COMPACT_ATOMS: atom_id res chain seq x y z
N MET A 1 -49.47 62.23 -7.11
CA MET A 1 -50.21 61.69 -8.27
C MET A 1 -49.89 60.20 -8.33
N ARG A 2 -50.67 59.27 -7.74
CA ARG A 2 -51.97 58.69 -8.15
C ARG A 2 -52.09 58.34 -9.64
N LEU A 3 -52.08 57.02 -9.92
CA LEU A 3 -52.88 56.19 -10.85
C LEU A 3 -52.13 54.84 -10.99
N ALA A 4 -52.49 53.67 -10.42
CA ALA A 4 -53.72 52.85 -10.46
C ALA A 4 -54.00 52.14 -11.81
N GLY A 5 -54.02 50.79 -11.79
CA GLY A 5 -54.59 49.90 -12.82
C GLY A 5 -53.85 48.54 -12.89
N ARG A 6 -54.29 47.47 -12.18
CA ARG A 6 -55.22 46.38 -12.63
C ARG A 6 -54.77 45.71 -13.95
N GLY A 7 -54.61 44.40 -14.09
CA GLY A 7 -54.94 43.22 -13.27
C GLY A 7 -54.60 41.91 -14.03
N ALA A 8 -55.18 40.81 -13.54
CA ALA A 8 -55.31 39.46 -14.13
C ALA A 8 -54.14 38.45 -13.96
N ALA A 9 -54.30 37.57 -12.97
CA ALA A 9 -53.92 36.15 -13.03
C ALA A 9 -55.12 35.34 -13.56
N PRO A 10 -55.09 34.00 -13.74
CA PRO A 10 -53.98 33.03 -13.76
C PRO A 10 -54.01 32.13 -15.03
N LEU A 11 -53.04 31.24 -15.23
CA LEU A 11 -53.27 29.92 -15.84
C LEU A 11 -52.01 29.05 -15.72
N VAL A 12 -52.14 28.03 -14.87
CA VAL A 12 -51.22 26.92 -14.67
C VAL A 12 -51.49 25.88 -15.76
N PRO A 13 -50.46 25.33 -16.41
CA PRO A 13 -50.50 23.95 -16.87
C PRO A 13 -49.52 23.12 -16.03
N LEU A 14 -50.10 22.17 -15.29
CA LEU A 14 -49.44 20.97 -14.80
C LEU A 14 -48.68 20.31 -15.96
N LEU A 15 -47.36 20.14 -15.83
CA LEU A 15 -46.61 19.17 -16.61
C LEU A 15 -45.98 18.18 -15.63
N LEU A 16 -46.59 17.00 -15.61
CA LEU A 16 -46.10 15.76 -15.03
C LEU A 16 -44.69 15.45 -15.55
N VAL A 17 -43.71 15.43 -14.65
CA VAL A 17 -42.42 14.80 -14.91
C VAL A 17 -42.47 13.41 -14.25
N PRO A 18 -42.26 12.32 -15.00
CA PRO A 18 -42.28 10.97 -14.45
C PRO A 18 -41.08 10.75 -13.52
N LEU A 19 -41.42 10.28 -12.32
CA LEU A 19 -40.52 9.81 -11.29
C LEU A 19 -39.83 8.52 -11.77
N VAL A 20 -38.65 8.62 -12.37
CA VAL A 20 -37.81 7.46 -12.67
C VAL A 20 -37.07 7.08 -11.37
N LEU A 21 -37.65 6.14 -10.61
CA LEU A 21 -36.92 5.40 -9.58
C LEU A 21 -35.86 4.53 -10.27
N ALA A 22 -34.65 5.07 -10.42
CA ALA A 22 -33.48 4.25 -10.67
C ALA A 22 -33.16 3.49 -9.37
N MET A 23 -33.56 2.22 -9.30
CA MET A 23 -33.05 1.29 -8.30
C MET A 23 -31.55 1.07 -8.55
N THR A 24 -30.73 1.93 -7.94
CA THR A 24 -29.31 1.65 -7.76
C THR A 24 -29.19 0.51 -6.76
N GLY A 25 -29.14 -0.71 -7.28
CA GLY A 25 -28.66 -1.88 -6.56
C GLY A 25 -27.22 -1.63 -6.13
N ALA A 26 -27.05 -1.09 -4.93
CA ALA A 26 -25.78 -1.09 -4.24
C ALA A 26 -25.45 -2.56 -3.94
N GLY A 27 -24.71 -3.19 -4.85
CA GLY A 27 -23.99 -4.42 -4.55
C GLY A 27 -23.06 -4.13 -3.40
N ALA A 28 -23.51 -4.43 -2.18
CA ALA A 28 -22.67 -4.48 -1.00
C ALA A 28 -21.61 -5.54 -1.27
N GLN A 29 -20.45 -5.11 -1.79
CA GLN A 29 -19.24 -5.90 -1.73
C GLN A 29 -18.92 -6.02 -0.24
N GLY A 30 -19.42 -7.11 0.37
CA GLY A 30 -19.13 -7.44 1.74
C GLY A 30 -17.62 -7.45 1.92
N ALA A 31 -17.14 -6.82 2.99
CA ALA A 31 -15.72 -6.85 3.34
C ALA A 31 -15.21 -8.29 3.26
N PRO A 32 -13.99 -8.52 2.75
CA PRO A 32 -13.44 -9.86 2.65
C PRO A 32 -13.52 -10.53 4.02
N ALA A 33 -14.23 -11.66 4.10
CA ALA A 33 -14.42 -12.34 5.37
C ALA A 33 -13.06 -12.85 5.87
N THR A 34 -12.67 -12.45 7.07
CA THR A 34 -11.44 -12.89 7.75
C THR A 34 -11.77 -13.71 8.99
N ARG A 35 -10.85 -14.56 9.42
CA ARG A 35 -10.96 -15.30 10.68
C ARG A 35 -9.60 -15.51 11.35
N ALA A 36 -9.63 -15.84 12.63
CA ALA A 36 -8.45 -16.31 13.33
C ALA A 36 -8.01 -17.71 12.83
N ALA A 37 -6.72 -17.99 12.98
CA ALA A 37 -6.18 -19.32 12.75
C ALA A 37 -6.73 -20.32 13.78
N SER A 38 -7.10 -21.49 13.29
CA SER A 38 -7.52 -22.60 14.14
C SER A 38 -6.29 -23.26 14.79
N ALA A 39 -6.51 -23.96 15.90
CA ALA A 39 -5.45 -24.72 16.57
C ALA A 39 -4.78 -25.75 15.64
N GLN A 40 -5.55 -26.36 14.73
CA GLN A 40 -5.04 -27.31 13.75
C GLN A 40 -4.11 -26.66 12.73
N GLU A 41 -4.43 -25.46 12.24
CA GLU A 41 -3.59 -24.72 11.29
C GLU A 41 -2.30 -24.24 11.92
N ILE A 42 -2.37 -23.78 13.17
CA ILE A 42 -1.18 -23.39 13.94
C ILE A 42 -0.27 -24.61 14.13
N ALA A 43 -0.83 -25.73 14.61
CA ALA A 43 -0.06 -26.96 14.84
C ALA A 43 0.53 -27.54 13.54
N SER A 44 -0.20 -27.46 12.41
CA SER A 44 0.30 -27.95 11.12
C SER A 44 1.46 -27.08 10.61
N PHE A 45 1.38 -25.76 10.79
CA PHE A 45 2.47 -24.85 10.41
C PHE A 45 3.70 -25.04 11.30
N ASP A 46 3.53 -25.20 12.61
CA ASP A 46 4.64 -25.47 13.53
C ASP A 46 5.32 -26.81 13.20
N ALA A 47 4.55 -27.84 12.84
CA ALA A 47 5.09 -29.13 12.40
C ALA A 47 5.89 -28.98 11.10
N PHE A 48 5.37 -28.23 10.12
CA PHE A 48 6.08 -27.91 8.89
C PHE A 48 7.40 -27.18 9.15
N ARG A 49 7.39 -26.15 10.02
CA ARG A 49 8.59 -25.36 10.33
C ARG A 49 9.70 -26.20 10.98
N ARG A 50 9.35 -27.17 11.84
CA ARG A 50 10.31 -28.08 12.48
C ARG A 50 11.04 -29.01 11.49
N GLN A 51 10.53 -29.18 10.28
CA GLN A 51 11.17 -30.00 9.25
C GLN A 51 12.33 -29.29 8.54
N GLY A 52 12.64 -28.03 8.90
CA GLY A 52 13.82 -27.30 8.40
C GLY A 52 13.70 -26.83 6.94
N LEU A 53 12.53 -26.92 6.33
CA LEU A 53 12.31 -26.65 4.91
C LEU A 53 12.05 -25.17 4.57
N GLY A 54 12.46 -24.22 5.42
CA GLY A 54 12.39 -22.81 5.00
C GLY A 54 12.35 -21.69 6.05
N VAL A 55 12.67 -21.92 7.33
CA VAL A 55 12.84 -20.79 8.28
C VAL A 55 13.88 -21.15 9.35
N ASP A 56 15.09 -20.64 9.20
CA ASP A 56 16.05 -20.59 10.31
C ASP A 56 15.80 -19.33 11.15
N GLY A 57 15.61 -19.50 12.47
CA GLY A 57 15.80 -18.44 13.46
C GLY A 57 14.74 -17.32 13.54
N GLY A 58 13.53 -17.52 13.03
CA GLY A 58 12.46 -16.50 13.06
C GLY A 58 11.57 -16.53 14.31
N GLY A 59 10.93 -15.39 14.59
CA GLY A 59 9.95 -15.19 15.68
C GLY A 59 8.63 -15.97 15.50
N PRO A 60 7.59 -15.65 16.28
CA PRO A 60 6.30 -16.32 16.15
C PRO A 60 5.67 -16.10 14.77
N ALA A 61 4.90 -17.08 14.31
CA ALA A 61 4.18 -16.99 13.05
C ALA A 61 2.98 -16.03 13.18
N THR A 62 2.78 -15.20 12.16
CA THR A 62 1.57 -14.39 11.99
C THR A 62 0.72 -14.98 10.87
N PHE A 63 -0.57 -15.23 11.15
CA PHE A 63 -1.49 -15.83 10.19
C PHE A 63 -2.42 -14.79 9.57
N GLU A 64 -2.62 -14.88 8.27
CA GLU A 64 -3.63 -14.13 7.53
C GLU A 64 -4.59 -15.14 6.89
N ILE A 65 -5.85 -15.15 7.33
CA ILE A 65 -6.86 -16.05 6.79
C ILE A 65 -8.02 -15.23 6.26
N ARG A 66 -8.27 -15.39 4.97
CA ARG A 66 -9.25 -14.61 4.22
C ARG A 66 -10.04 -15.50 3.28
N ARG A 67 -11.28 -15.11 3.01
CA ARG A 67 -12.13 -15.82 2.05
C ARG A 67 -11.95 -15.24 0.66
N GLU A 68 -11.53 -16.07 -0.29
CA GLU A 68 -11.37 -15.73 -1.69
C GLU A 68 -12.11 -16.74 -2.57
N GLY A 69 -12.98 -16.26 -3.47
CA GLY A 69 -13.74 -17.14 -4.37
C GLY A 69 -14.57 -18.21 -3.64
N GLY A 70 -15.06 -17.89 -2.44
CA GLY A 70 -15.82 -18.83 -1.58
C GLY A 70 -14.97 -19.81 -0.77
N ARG A 71 -13.65 -19.90 -1.02
CA ARG A 71 -12.71 -20.77 -0.31
C ARG A 71 -11.90 -19.97 0.72
N TRP A 72 -11.50 -20.62 1.81
CA TRP A 72 -10.57 -20.03 2.76
C TRP A 72 -9.14 -20.16 2.23
N ARG A 73 -8.45 -19.03 2.10
CA ARG A 73 -7.00 -18.97 1.90
C ARG A 73 -6.35 -18.77 3.25
N VAL A 74 -5.34 -19.58 3.55
CA VAL A 74 -4.59 -19.56 4.80
C VAL A 74 -3.14 -19.28 4.45
N ASP A 75 -2.66 -18.12 4.87
CA ASP A 75 -1.29 -17.69 4.69
C ASP A 75 -0.63 -17.52 6.07
N ALA A 76 0.66 -17.82 6.15
CA ALA A 76 1.47 -17.60 7.34
C ALA A 76 2.72 -16.81 6.99
N SER A 77 3.18 -15.98 7.92
CA SER A 77 4.42 -15.24 7.77
C SER A 77 5.27 -15.36 9.02
N VAL A 78 6.58 -15.41 8.83
CA VAL A 78 7.56 -15.48 9.92
C VAL A 78 8.59 -14.40 9.70
N ASP A 79 8.74 -13.57 10.71
CA ASP A 79 9.75 -12.51 10.77
C ASP A 79 11.07 -13.05 11.29
N GLY A 80 12.15 -12.79 10.55
CA GLY A 80 13.50 -13.06 11.00
C GLY A 80 13.95 -12.12 12.12
N LEU A 81 15.18 -12.32 12.61
CA LEU A 81 15.75 -11.41 13.60
C LEU A 81 16.06 -10.05 12.96
N ALA A 82 15.56 -8.99 13.59
CA ALA A 82 15.85 -7.62 13.18
C ALA A 82 17.31 -7.25 13.55
N SER A 83 18.03 -6.68 12.60
CA SER A 83 19.42 -6.22 12.77
C SER A 83 19.53 -4.72 12.56
N ARG A 84 20.31 -4.05 13.43
CA ARG A 84 20.66 -2.63 13.27
C ARG A 84 21.76 -2.47 12.23
N ARG A 85 21.63 -1.43 11.41
CA ARG A 85 22.50 -1.09 10.29
C ARG A 85 22.89 0.39 10.39
N LEU A 86 23.41 0.94 9.30
CA LEU A 86 23.86 2.32 9.19
C LEU A 86 22.75 3.33 9.53
N ARG A 87 23.10 4.43 10.23
CA ARG A 87 22.20 5.58 10.50
C ARG A 87 20.86 5.22 11.18
N GLY A 88 20.86 4.19 12.01
CA GLY A 88 19.63 3.76 12.70
C GLY A 88 18.63 3.02 11.82
N LEU A 89 19.03 2.66 10.60
CA LEU A 89 18.31 1.70 9.77
C LEU A 89 18.26 0.34 10.48
N CYS A 90 17.07 -0.23 10.57
CA CYS A 90 16.85 -1.61 10.99
C CYS A 90 16.39 -2.42 9.77
N ARG A 91 16.87 -3.66 9.66
CA ARG A 91 16.50 -4.59 8.58
C ARG A 91 16.11 -5.95 9.14
N MET A 92 15.19 -6.60 8.45
CA MET A 92 14.67 -7.92 8.75
C MET A 92 14.18 -8.57 7.46
N ASP A 93 14.19 -9.89 7.37
CA ASP A 93 13.55 -10.61 6.28
C ASP A 93 12.26 -11.27 6.79
N ARG A 94 11.21 -11.25 5.97
CA ARG A 94 9.93 -11.93 6.25
C ARG A 94 9.71 -13.06 5.26
N ALA A 95 9.69 -14.29 5.75
CA ALA A 95 9.28 -15.44 4.98
C ALA A 95 7.74 -15.53 4.97
N ALA A 96 7.17 -15.86 3.81
CA ALA A 96 5.73 -16.04 3.64
C ALA A 96 5.44 -17.45 3.11
N PHE A 97 4.35 -18.02 3.58
CA PHE A 97 3.93 -19.39 3.32
C PHE A 97 2.44 -19.43 3.02
N HIS A 98 2.07 -20.36 2.15
CA HIS A 98 0.68 -20.61 1.78
C HIS A 98 0.32 -22.06 2.09
N TYR A 99 -0.91 -22.28 2.53
CA TYR A 99 -1.49 -23.60 2.75
C TYR A 99 -2.51 -23.94 1.67
N ASP A 100 -2.26 -25.03 0.93
CA ASP A 100 -3.13 -25.47 -0.18
C ASP A 100 -4.33 -26.34 0.28
N GLY A 101 -4.50 -26.52 1.59
CA GLY A 101 -5.47 -27.43 2.19
C GLY A 101 -4.88 -28.79 2.60
N ARG A 102 -3.63 -29.07 2.25
CA ARG A 102 -2.91 -30.29 2.62
C ARG A 102 -1.48 -30.02 3.09
N ASN A 103 -0.74 -29.20 2.35
CA ASN A 103 0.67 -28.92 2.58
C ASN A 103 0.93 -27.42 2.67
N TRP A 104 1.99 -27.08 3.40
CA TRP A 104 2.56 -25.73 3.42
C TRP A 104 3.67 -25.64 2.37
N SER A 105 3.74 -24.50 1.69
CA SER A 105 4.84 -24.18 0.78
C SER A 105 5.23 -22.71 0.92
N ALA A 106 6.50 -22.40 0.65
CA ALA A 106 6.95 -21.01 0.58
C ALA A 106 6.23 -20.27 -0.57
N SER A 107 5.75 -19.06 -0.30
CA SER A 107 5.09 -18.20 -1.29
C SER A 107 6.08 -17.48 -2.21
N GLY A 108 7.39 -17.67 -1.99
CA GLY A 108 8.47 -17.04 -2.75
C GLY A 108 9.71 -16.82 -1.89
N ALA A 109 10.63 -15.99 -2.38
CA ALA A 109 11.77 -15.53 -1.60
C ALA A 109 11.31 -14.69 -0.40
N ALA A 110 12.09 -14.72 0.68
CA ALA A 110 11.82 -13.86 1.83
C ALA A 110 11.88 -12.38 1.43
N ALA A 111 10.91 -11.62 1.90
CA ALA A 111 10.80 -10.19 1.59
C ALA A 111 11.69 -9.38 2.54
N PRO A 112 12.66 -8.61 2.04
CA PRO A 112 13.44 -7.72 2.88
C PRO A 112 12.58 -6.53 3.33
N LEU A 113 12.67 -6.22 4.61
CA LEU A 113 11.92 -5.18 5.30
C LEU A 113 12.88 -4.22 6.00
N ALA A 114 12.50 -2.94 6.07
CA ALA A 114 13.28 -1.93 6.77
C ALA A 114 12.44 -0.82 7.40
N TRP A 115 13.02 -0.19 8.41
CA TRP A 115 12.49 0.99 9.07
C TRP A 115 13.65 1.76 9.73
N LEU A 116 13.40 3.00 10.12
CA LEU A 116 14.33 3.75 10.96
C LEU A 116 13.89 3.60 12.42
N ALA A 117 14.79 3.10 13.25
CA ALA A 117 14.65 3.19 14.70
C ALA A 117 15.58 4.29 15.20
N GLY A 118 15.11 5.13 16.12
CA GLY A 118 15.94 6.10 16.82
C GLY A 118 17.03 5.43 17.68
N ALA A 119 17.28 5.95 18.87
CA ALA A 119 18.30 5.38 19.76
C ALA A 119 17.93 4.00 20.37
N GLY A 120 16.69 3.52 20.20
CA GLY A 120 16.18 2.29 20.83
C GLY A 120 16.58 0.98 20.14
N ALA A 121 16.06 -0.15 20.61
CA ALA A 121 16.24 -1.44 19.94
C ALA A 121 15.55 -1.48 18.55
N CYS A 122 15.96 -2.39 17.67
CA CYS A 122 15.28 -2.65 16.40
C CYS A 122 13.99 -3.46 16.62
N ALA A 123 13.02 -2.89 17.35
CA ALA A 123 11.67 -3.42 17.41
C ALA A 123 10.96 -3.15 16.08
N ALA A 124 10.41 -4.19 15.46
CA ALA A 124 9.70 -4.04 14.20
C ALA A 124 8.39 -3.24 14.41
N PRO A 125 8.11 -2.21 13.60
CA PRO A 125 6.83 -1.52 13.63
C PRO A 125 5.73 -2.40 13.02
N ALA A 126 4.46 -2.00 13.20
CA ALA A 126 3.33 -2.73 12.62
C ALA A 126 3.38 -2.81 11.08
N ALA A 127 3.91 -1.77 10.43
CA ALA A 127 4.03 -1.68 8.97
C ALA A 127 5.48 -1.30 8.59
N PRO A 128 6.41 -2.26 8.57
CA PRO A 128 7.76 -2.01 8.07
C PRO A 128 7.73 -1.86 6.54
N VAL A 129 8.70 -1.12 6.00
CA VAL A 129 8.77 -0.81 4.57
C VAL A 129 9.42 -1.96 3.82
N ARG A 130 8.73 -2.50 2.82
CA ARG A 130 9.30 -3.55 1.95
C ARG A 130 10.39 -2.97 1.05
N LEU A 131 11.47 -3.72 0.85
CA LEU A 131 12.56 -3.32 -0.02
C LEU A 131 12.63 -4.20 -1.27
N VAL A 132 13.23 -3.66 -2.32
CA VAL A 132 13.83 -4.46 -3.39
C VAL A 132 15.09 -5.18 -2.85
N PRO A 133 15.32 -6.46 -3.21
CA PRO A 133 16.54 -7.17 -2.82
C PRO A 133 17.81 -6.42 -3.26
N GLY A 134 18.85 -6.47 -2.41
CA GLY A 134 20.16 -5.88 -2.72
C GLY A 134 20.26 -4.35 -2.60
N ALA A 135 19.20 -3.64 -2.19
CA ALA A 135 19.28 -2.18 -2.02
C ALA A 135 20.33 -1.76 -0.96
N PRO A 136 21.24 -0.81 -1.26
CA PRO A 136 22.27 -0.36 -0.32
C PRO A 136 21.71 0.37 0.90
N ASP A 137 22.27 0.09 2.08
CA ASP A 137 21.80 0.65 3.37
C ASP A 137 21.80 2.18 3.39
N ALA A 138 22.83 2.83 2.82
CA ALA A 138 22.91 4.29 2.77
C ALA A 138 21.78 4.92 1.95
N THR A 139 21.44 4.31 0.81
CA THR A 139 20.34 4.75 -0.06
C THR A 139 19.00 4.59 0.66
N ILE A 140 18.76 3.42 1.26
CA ILE A 140 17.51 3.14 1.97
C ILE A 140 17.34 4.09 3.17
N ALA A 141 18.39 4.30 3.97
CA ALA A 141 18.34 5.25 5.08
C ALA A 141 17.97 6.66 4.59
N GLY A 142 18.64 7.16 3.54
CA GLY A 142 18.34 8.49 2.99
C GLY A 142 16.92 8.63 2.44
N LEU A 143 16.39 7.59 1.79
CA LEU A 143 15.01 7.55 1.29
C LEU A 143 13.99 7.57 2.44
N LEU A 144 14.21 6.77 3.49
CA LEU A 144 13.33 6.71 4.65
C LEU A 144 13.37 8.01 5.47
N GLU A 145 14.54 8.64 5.61
CA GLU A 145 14.70 9.93 6.30
C GLU A 145 13.94 11.05 5.57
N GLN A 146 13.93 11.03 4.23
CA GLN A 146 13.36 12.10 3.41
C GLN A 146 11.93 11.82 2.91
N GLN A 147 11.34 10.66 3.23
CA GLN A 147 10.08 10.20 2.64
C GLN A 147 8.95 11.23 2.70
N ALA A 148 8.78 11.93 3.82
CA ALA A 148 7.69 12.87 4.03
C ALA A 148 7.88 14.13 3.17
N ARG A 149 9.13 14.60 3.05
CA ARG A 149 9.49 15.74 2.19
C ARG A 149 9.33 15.37 0.71
N LEU A 150 9.72 14.16 0.33
CA LEU A 150 9.57 13.65 -1.03
C LEU A 150 8.09 13.54 -1.42
N LEU A 151 7.23 12.99 -0.54
CA LEU A 151 5.79 12.93 -0.78
C LEU A 151 5.18 14.34 -0.91
N LEU A 152 5.56 15.27 -0.02
CA LEU A 152 5.08 16.65 -0.09
C LEU A 152 5.41 17.32 -1.42
N ARG A 153 6.66 17.15 -1.91
CA ARG A 153 7.07 17.67 -3.22
C ARG A 153 6.35 16.97 -4.37
N ALA A 154 6.15 15.66 -4.26
CA ALA A 154 5.45 14.87 -5.28
C ALA A 154 3.98 15.29 -5.47
N ARG A 155 3.33 15.90 -4.46
CA ARG A 155 1.95 16.40 -4.59
C ARG A 155 1.78 17.43 -5.70
N LEU A 156 2.83 18.19 -6.04
CA LEU A 156 2.81 19.09 -7.20
C LEU A 156 2.76 18.30 -8.52
N LEU A 157 3.54 17.21 -8.62
CA LEU A 157 3.52 16.31 -9.78
C LEU A 157 2.16 15.61 -9.93
N PHE A 158 1.45 15.36 -8.83
CA PHE A 158 0.12 14.75 -8.88
C PHE A 158 -0.89 15.68 -9.55
N ALA A 159 -0.76 17.00 -9.38
CA ALA A 159 -1.65 17.96 -10.02
C ALA A 159 -1.48 18.01 -11.56
N GLY A 160 -0.26 17.76 -12.04
CA GLY A 160 0.06 17.68 -13.47
C GLY A 160 -0.23 16.32 -14.13
N ASN A 161 -0.60 15.30 -13.34
CA ASN A 161 -0.90 13.95 -13.84
C ASN A 161 -2.36 13.61 -13.54
N THR A 162 -3.19 13.51 -14.60
CA THR A 162 -4.63 13.27 -14.47
C THR A 162 -4.97 11.96 -13.76
N ALA A 163 -4.13 10.92 -13.90
CA ALA A 163 -4.31 9.65 -13.17
C ALA A 163 -4.00 9.79 -11.66
N CYS A 164 -3.19 10.76 -11.28
CA CYS A 164 -2.84 11.04 -9.88
C CYS A 164 -3.67 12.16 -9.23
N ALA A 165 -4.35 12.98 -10.02
CA ALA A 165 -5.03 14.19 -9.55
C ALA A 165 -6.02 13.92 -8.40
N ALA A 166 -6.77 12.81 -8.47
CA ALA A 166 -7.73 12.41 -7.44
C ALA A 166 -7.08 12.02 -6.09
N LEU A 167 -5.78 11.72 -6.09
CA LEU A 167 -5.04 11.27 -4.93
C LEU A 167 -4.21 12.38 -4.25
N ARG A 168 -4.09 13.58 -4.85
CA ARG A 168 -3.17 14.66 -4.42
C ARG A 168 -3.30 15.12 -2.97
N SER A 169 -4.50 15.04 -2.39
CA SER A 169 -4.80 15.48 -1.02
C SER A 169 -5.07 14.31 -0.07
N ARG A 170 -4.71 13.08 -0.46
CA ARG A 170 -4.94 11.90 0.36
C ARG A 170 -3.83 11.69 1.36
N ASP A 171 -4.20 10.98 2.42
CA ASP A 171 -3.26 10.41 3.37
C ASP A 171 -2.65 9.15 2.77
N PHE A 172 -1.35 9.01 3.02
CA PHE A 172 -0.52 8.00 2.42
C PHE A 172 0.44 7.46 3.47
N THR A 173 0.63 6.15 3.45
CA THR A 173 1.65 5.46 4.24
C THR A 173 2.65 4.84 3.27
N LEU A 174 3.95 5.01 3.52
CA LEU A 174 4.98 4.32 2.75
C LEU A 174 4.94 2.83 3.05
N THR A 175 4.77 2.01 2.00
CA THR A 175 4.68 0.55 2.14
C THR A 175 5.84 -0.17 1.48
N ALA A 176 6.48 0.44 0.48
CA ALA A 176 7.66 -0.16 -0.17
C ALA A 176 8.64 0.88 -0.74
N ILE A 177 9.89 0.46 -0.87
CA ILE A 177 10.92 1.09 -1.69
C ILE A 177 11.25 0.11 -2.82
N ASP A 178 10.97 0.54 -4.03
CA ASP A 178 11.12 -0.22 -5.28
C ASP A 178 12.32 0.32 -6.07
N TYR A 179 12.71 -0.40 -7.12
CA TYR A 179 13.70 0.05 -8.08
C TYR A 179 13.31 -0.39 -9.49
N GLY A 180 13.37 0.53 -10.44
CA GLY A 180 12.94 0.25 -11.80
C GLY A 180 13.12 1.44 -12.73
N VAL A 181 12.61 1.31 -13.94
CA VAL A 181 12.72 2.34 -14.97
C VAL A 181 11.52 3.27 -14.91
N ALA A 182 11.78 4.57 -14.99
CA ALA A 182 10.77 5.61 -15.03
C ALA A 182 11.05 6.63 -16.13
N GLY A 183 9.99 7.27 -16.63
CA GLY A 183 10.06 8.13 -17.82
C GLY A 183 9.60 7.40 -19.08
N ALA A 184 9.66 8.09 -20.22
CA ALA A 184 9.31 7.54 -21.52
C ALA A 184 10.38 7.94 -22.55
N GLY A 185 10.63 7.08 -23.54
CA GLY A 185 11.59 7.35 -24.61
C GLY A 185 13.03 7.50 -24.11
N ALA A 186 13.74 8.49 -24.61
CA ALA A 186 15.16 8.73 -24.33
C ALA A 186 15.45 9.17 -22.87
N ASP A 187 14.42 9.61 -22.14
CA ASP A 187 14.55 10.09 -20.76
C ASP A 187 14.28 8.99 -19.71
N ALA A 188 14.17 7.73 -20.15
CA ALA A 188 13.96 6.59 -19.27
C ALA A 188 15.18 6.34 -18.38
N LEU A 189 15.02 6.44 -17.06
CA LEU A 189 16.10 6.29 -16.08
C LEU A 189 15.76 5.20 -15.06
N ALA A 190 16.76 4.41 -14.68
CA ALA A 190 16.65 3.48 -13.56
C ALA A 190 16.77 4.25 -12.24
N LEU A 191 15.71 4.24 -11.44
CA LEU A 191 15.56 5.05 -10.24
C LEU A 191 14.94 4.23 -9.11
N TYR A 192 15.16 4.68 -7.87
CA TYR A 192 14.40 4.19 -6.73
C TYR A 192 13.01 4.82 -6.72
N ALA A 193 12.01 4.07 -6.27
CA ALA A 193 10.65 4.56 -6.11
C ALA A 193 10.16 4.37 -4.67
N LEU A 194 9.51 5.38 -4.13
CA LEU A 194 8.72 5.28 -2.91
C LEU A 194 7.28 4.89 -3.28
N VAL A 195 6.80 3.76 -2.78
CA VAL A 195 5.44 3.27 -3.02
C VAL A 195 4.60 3.57 -1.80
N PHE A 196 3.66 4.48 -1.98
CA PHE A 196 2.71 4.91 -0.97
C PHE A 196 1.35 4.28 -1.20
N HIS A 197 0.77 3.74 -0.14
CA HIS A 197 -0.59 3.22 -0.14
C HIS A 197 -1.50 4.18 0.63
N GLY A 198 -2.64 4.52 0.04
CA GLY A 198 -3.71 5.28 0.68
C GLY A 198 -5.03 4.53 0.49
N GLY A 199 -6.04 4.83 1.31
CA GLY A 199 -7.30 4.07 1.32
C GLY A 199 -8.12 4.09 0.02
N ARG A 200 -7.67 4.76 -1.05
CA ARG A 200 -8.32 4.81 -2.37
C ARG A 200 -7.35 4.55 -3.54
N GLY A 201 -6.11 4.18 -3.28
CA GLY A 201 -5.15 3.89 -4.35
C GLY A 201 -3.70 3.89 -3.91
N VAL A 202 -2.85 3.61 -4.89
CA VAL A 202 -1.40 3.51 -4.74
C VAL A 202 -0.74 4.63 -5.54
N ALA A 203 0.22 5.31 -4.93
CA ALA A 203 1.07 6.28 -5.59
C ALA A 203 2.53 5.83 -5.54
N ARG A 204 3.14 5.65 -6.70
CA ARG A 204 4.58 5.41 -6.86
C ARG A 204 5.26 6.72 -7.21
N VAL A 205 6.20 7.15 -6.37
CA VAL A 205 6.99 8.38 -6.54
C VAL A 205 8.42 8.00 -6.87
N TRP A 206 8.87 8.31 -8.08
CA TRP A 206 10.23 8.06 -8.52
C TRP A 206 11.16 9.17 -8.04
N VAL A 207 12.31 8.78 -7.53
CA VAL A 207 13.24 9.68 -6.85
C VAL A 207 14.54 9.76 -7.64
N LYS A 208 14.93 10.98 -8.02
CA LYS A 208 16.22 11.26 -8.63
C LYS A 208 17.15 11.84 -7.58
N ASN A 209 18.39 11.36 -7.58
CA ASN A 209 19.45 11.99 -6.80
C ASN A 209 20.01 13.16 -7.61
N THR A 210 19.81 14.39 -7.13
CA THR A 210 20.34 15.62 -7.72
C THR A 210 21.49 16.15 -6.86
N GLY A 211 22.60 15.40 -6.86
CA GLY A 211 23.82 15.74 -6.11
C GLY A 211 23.69 15.44 -4.61
N ARG A 212 23.31 16.45 -3.82
CA ARG A 212 23.19 16.35 -2.35
C ARG A 212 21.77 16.10 -1.85
N GLU A 213 20.79 16.10 -2.75
CA GLU A 213 19.38 16.05 -2.37
C GLU A 213 18.62 15.02 -3.19
N LEU A 214 17.66 14.36 -2.53
CA LEU A 214 16.69 13.52 -3.20
C LEU A 214 15.50 14.37 -3.65
N SER A 215 15.14 14.25 -4.92
CA SER A 215 14.05 15.01 -5.53
C SER A 215 13.01 14.07 -6.13
N ALA A 216 11.74 14.34 -5.86
CA ALA A 216 10.63 13.67 -6.55
C ALA A 216 10.67 14.08 -8.03
N TRP A 217 10.77 13.09 -8.92
CA TRP A 217 10.99 13.34 -10.35
C TRP A 217 9.74 13.03 -11.18
N SER A 218 9.11 11.89 -10.96
CA SER A 218 7.89 11.49 -11.67
C SER A 218 6.98 10.64 -10.77
N VAL A 219 5.71 10.52 -11.16
CA VAL A 219 4.69 9.84 -10.36
C VAL A 219 3.83 8.94 -11.24
N ALA A 220 3.47 7.79 -10.71
CA ALA A 220 2.51 6.88 -11.31
C ALA A 220 1.48 6.47 -10.25
N CYS A 221 0.19 6.57 -10.58
CA CYS A 221 -0.88 6.27 -9.65
C CYS A 221 -1.81 5.21 -10.22
N ALA A 222 -2.31 4.35 -9.34
CA ALA A 222 -3.32 3.35 -9.65
C ALA A 222 -4.46 3.44 -8.62
N PRO A 223 -5.73 3.30 -9.05
CA PRO A 223 -6.83 3.11 -8.10
C PRO A 223 -6.64 1.82 -7.30
N ALA A 224 -7.23 1.77 -6.10
CA ALA A 224 -7.25 0.58 -5.27
C ALA A 224 -8.13 -0.53 -5.86
#